data_AF-A0A843I157-F1
#
_entry.id   AF-A0A843I157-F1
#
_cell.length_a   1.000
_cell.length_b   1.000
_cell.length_c   1.000
_cell.angle_alpha   90.00
_cell.angle_beta   90.00
_cell.angle_gamma   90.00
#
_symmetry.space_group_name_H-M   'P 1'
#
loop_
_entity.id
_entity.type
_entity.pdbx_description
1 polymer ?
#
loop_
_entity_poly.entity_id
_entity_poly.type
_entity_poly.pdbx_seq_one_letter_code
_entity_poly.pdbx_strand_id
1 'polypeptide(L)'
;MTREDYLENLVADIETYWFDNNEKKYYEGLDPDDIYEELNDDLFVSDSVTGYASGSYTFNTWKARENVIDALDVLGEACEAFDCVDELGRKFVNGEWEWMDVTIRCYLLGEAISMFMQKHNLN
;
A
#
# COMPACT_ATOMS: atom_id res chain seq x y z
N MET A 1 9.90 9.35 -2.99
CA MET A 1 9.43 8.30 -3.93
C MET A 1 8.38 8.92 -4.83
N THR A 2 8.31 8.52 -6.09
CA THR A 2 7.18 8.86 -6.99
C THR A 2 6.05 7.83 -6.83
N ARG A 3 4.92 8.05 -7.52
CA ARG A 3 3.84 7.06 -7.59
C ARG A 3 4.35 5.71 -8.11
N GLU A 4 5.14 5.73 -9.18
CA GLU A 4 5.73 4.52 -9.76
C GLU A 4 6.64 3.80 -8.76
N ASP A 5 7.50 4.53 -8.03
CA ASP A 5 8.34 3.93 -6.98
C ASP A 5 7.48 3.21 -5.91
N TYR A 6 6.35 3.79 -5.51
CA TYR A 6 5.43 3.18 -4.53
C TYR A 6 4.77 1.92 -5.09
N LEU A 7 4.29 1.97 -6.34
CA LEU A 7 3.66 0.82 -7.00
C LEU A 7 4.64 -0.33 -7.19
N GLU A 8 5.88 -0.04 -7.62
CA GLU A 8 6.93 -1.04 -7.74
C GLU A 8 7.25 -1.69 -6.39
N ASN A 9 7.33 -0.89 -5.31
CA ASN A 9 7.58 -1.40 -3.97
C ASN A 9 6.42 -2.25 -3.45
N LEU A 10 5.17 -1.80 -3.62
CA LEU A 10 3.97 -2.57 -3.24
C LEU A 10 3.88 -3.88 -4.02
N VAL A 11 4.09 -3.88 -5.33
CA VAL A 11 4.07 -5.12 -6.13
C VAL A 11 5.15 -6.09 -5.65
N ALA A 12 6.35 -5.61 -5.31
CA ALA A 12 7.39 -6.47 -4.75
C ALA A 12 6.99 -7.06 -3.39
N ASP A 13 6.38 -6.27 -2.51
CA ASP A 13 5.90 -6.74 -1.20
C ASP A 13 4.75 -7.76 -1.34
N ILE A 14 3.85 -7.56 -2.31
CA ILE A 14 2.79 -8.51 -2.68
C ILE A 14 3.39 -9.82 -3.19
N GLU A 15 4.42 -9.75 -4.05
CA GLU A 15 5.12 -10.94 -4.53
C GLU A 15 5.77 -11.71 -3.37
N THR A 16 6.43 -11.02 -2.44
CA THR A 16 6.98 -11.62 -1.23
C THR A 16 5.87 -12.30 -0.41
N TYR A 17 4.76 -11.62 -0.15
CA TYR A 17 3.62 -12.21 0.56
C TYR A 17 3.11 -13.47 -0.14
N TRP A 18 2.89 -13.40 -1.45
CA TRP A 18 2.31 -14.47 -2.25
C TRP A 18 3.20 -15.73 -2.31
N PHE A 19 4.50 -15.55 -2.54
CA PHE A 19 5.43 -16.65 -2.77
C PHE A 19 6.04 -17.21 -1.48
N ASP A 20 6.44 -16.35 -0.54
CA ASP A 20 7.17 -16.81 0.66
C ASP A 20 6.25 -17.49 1.67
N ASN A 21 4.96 -17.12 1.70
CA ASN A 21 3.96 -17.76 2.56
C ASN A 21 3.25 -18.94 1.89
N ASN A 22 3.59 -19.27 0.64
CA ASN A 22 2.96 -20.33 -0.16
C ASN A 22 1.43 -20.13 -0.31
N GLU A 23 0.98 -18.88 -0.34
CA GLU A 23 -0.44 -18.50 -0.45
C GLU A 23 -1.05 -18.85 -1.79
N LYS A 24 -0.23 -19.07 -2.84
CA LYS A 24 -0.72 -19.51 -4.16
C LYS A 24 -1.72 -20.67 -4.09
N LYS A 25 -1.58 -21.59 -3.14
CA LYS A 25 -2.51 -22.73 -2.97
C LYS A 25 -3.86 -22.34 -2.39
N TYR A 26 -3.89 -21.27 -1.59
CA TYR A 26 -5.11 -20.75 -0.99
C TYR A 26 -6.03 -20.16 -2.08
N TYR A 27 -5.45 -19.38 -2.99
CA TYR A 27 -6.17 -18.74 -4.09
C TYR A 27 -6.38 -19.64 -5.33
N GLU A 28 -5.93 -20.89 -5.31
CA GLU A 28 -6.02 -21.79 -6.47
C GLU A 28 -7.48 -22.18 -6.76
N GLY A 29 -7.98 -21.78 -7.93
CA GLY A 29 -9.33 -22.12 -8.39
C GLY A 29 -10.41 -21.09 -8.04
N LEU A 30 -10.03 -20.00 -7.36
CA LEU A 30 -10.85 -18.79 -7.26
C LEU A 30 -10.90 -18.06 -8.60
N ASP A 31 -11.96 -17.28 -8.81
CA ASP A 31 -12.03 -16.38 -9.95
C ASP A 31 -11.22 -15.10 -9.69
N PRO A 32 -10.87 -14.33 -10.73
CA PRO A 32 -10.05 -13.12 -10.57
C PRO A 32 -10.62 -12.08 -9.61
N ASP A 33 -11.94 -11.92 -9.56
CA ASP A 33 -12.57 -10.91 -8.70
C ASP A 33 -12.44 -11.35 -7.23
N ASP A 34 -12.68 -12.63 -6.92
CA ASP A 34 -12.47 -13.21 -5.59
C ASP A 34 -11.00 -13.07 -5.12
N ILE A 35 -10.04 -13.36 -6.02
CA ILE A 35 -8.60 -13.21 -5.70
C ILE A 35 -8.26 -11.75 -5.38
N TYR A 36 -8.80 -10.81 -6.16
CA TYR A 36 -8.58 -9.39 -5.94
C TYR A 36 -9.14 -8.93 -4.60
N GLU A 37 -10.39 -9.30 -4.28
CA GLU A 37 -11.05 -8.93 -3.02
C GLU A 37 -10.32 -9.49 -1.81
N GLU A 38 -9.98 -10.79 -1.83
CA GLU A 38 -9.26 -11.41 -0.70
C GLU A 38 -7.85 -10.84 -0.52
N LEU A 39 -7.10 -10.61 -1.61
CA LEU A 39 -5.80 -9.94 -1.53
C LEU A 39 -5.95 -8.52 -0.99
N ASN A 40 -7.00 -7.78 -1.37
CA ASN A 40 -7.20 -6.44 -0.85
C ASN A 40 -7.39 -6.48 0.67
N ASP A 41 -8.29 -7.32 1.16
CA ASP A 41 -8.59 -7.44 2.59
C ASP A 41 -7.37 -7.87 3.42
N ASP A 42 -6.66 -8.91 2.97
CA ASP A 42 -5.49 -9.45 3.68
C ASP A 42 -4.32 -8.46 3.72
N LEU A 43 -4.06 -7.81 2.58
CA LEU A 43 -2.89 -6.94 2.45
C LEU A 43 -3.14 -5.54 2.99
N PHE A 44 -4.39 -5.07 3.02
CA PHE A 44 -4.71 -3.75 3.56
C PHE A 44 -4.26 -3.60 5.00
N VAL A 45 -4.37 -4.66 5.82
CA VAL A 45 -3.94 -4.69 7.22
C VAL A 45 -2.54 -5.29 7.42
N SER A 46 -1.84 -5.66 6.34
CA SER A 46 -0.52 -6.28 6.43
C SER A 46 0.57 -5.25 6.66
N ASP A 47 1.25 -5.34 7.81
CA ASP A 47 2.35 -4.42 8.15
C ASP A 47 3.50 -4.47 7.14
N SER A 48 3.73 -5.64 6.52
CA SER A 48 4.81 -5.82 5.54
C SER A 48 4.46 -5.29 4.14
N VAL A 49 3.23 -4.81 3.92
CA VAL A 49 2.80 -4.27 2.62
C VAL A 49 2.34 -2.83 2.75
N THR A 50 1.36 -2.57 3.61
CA THR A 50 0.81 -1.21 3.81
C THR A 50 1.29 -0.55 5.09
N GLY A 51 1.56 -1.32 6.15
CA GLY A 51 1.84 -0.77 7.48
C GLY A 51 0.59 -0.31 8.25
N TYR A 52 -0.62 -0.59 7.76
CA TYR A 52 -1.86 -0.04 8.33
C TYR A 52 -2.13 -0.50 9.77
N ALA A 53 -1.95 -1.79 10.08
CA ALA A 53 -2.28 -2.34 11.38
C ALA A 53 -1.44 -1.73 12.52
N SER A 54 -0.15 -1.53 12.28
CA SER A 54 0.77 -0.89 13.23
C SER A 54 0.81 0.64 13.11
N GLY A 55 0.37 1.20 11.98
CA GLY A 55 0.51 2.60 11.62
C GLY A 55 1.92 2.96 11.10
N SER A 56 2.75 1.97 10.77
CA SER A 56 4.09 2.19 10.25
C SER A 56 4.57 1.01 9.38
N TYR A 57 4.79 1.27 8.09
CA TYR A 57 5.53 0.36 7.20
C TYR A 57 7.05 0.46 7.41
N THR A 58 7.58 1.69 7.45
CA THR A 58 9.03 1.94 7.39
C THR A 58 9.74 1.76 8.74
N PHE A 59 9.02 1.87 9.86
CA PHE A 59 9.56 1.86 11.24
C PHE A 59 10.71 2.86 11.44
N ASN A 60 10.67 3.95 10.69
CA ASN A 60 11.63 5.03 10.72
C ASN A 60 11.02 6.29 10.09
N THR A 61 10.65 7.24 10.94
CA THR A 61 10.03 8.50 10.55
C THR A 61 10.86 9.31 9.54
N TRP A 62 12.19 9.29 9.61
CA TRP A 62 13.04 10.03 8.66
C TRP A 62 12.98 9.40 7.26
N LYS A 63 13.00 8.07 7.20
CA LYS A 63 12.89 7.36 5.93
C LYS A 63 11.50 7.49 5.33
N ALA A 64 10.44 7.40 6.15
CA ALA A 64 9.07 7.67 5.71
C ALA A 64 8.94 9.10 5.12
N ARG A 65 9.58 10.10 5.73
CA ARG A 65 9.63 11.46 5.18
C ARG A 65 10.28 11.52 3.80
N GLU A 66 11.41 10.84 3.59
CA GLU A 66 12.07 10.76 2.27
C GLU A 66 11.16 10.10 1.22
N ASN A 67 10.38 9.09 1.63
CA ASN A 67 9.41 8.46 0.73
C ASN A 67 8.30 9.45 0.34
N VAL A 68 7.74 10.17 1.31
CA VAL A 68 6.55 11.03 1.15
C VAL A 68 6.83 12.37 0.47
N ILE A 69 7.98 13.01 0.70
CA ILE A 69 8.19 14.43 0.35
C ILE A 69 8.04 14.72 -1.15
N ASP A 70 8.36 13.74 -2.00
CA ASP A 70 8.26 13.84 -3.46
C ASP A 70 6.92 13.31 -4.01
N ALA A 71 6.05 12.76 -3.15
CA ALA A 71 4.73 12.19 -3.49
C ALA A 71 3.58 12.91 -2.77
N LEU A 72 3.75 14.20 -2.46
CA LEU A 72 2.71 14.98 -1.76
C LEU A 72 1.43 15.16 -2.58
N ASP A 73 1.51 15.11 -3.90
CA ASP A 73 0.37 15.07 -4.81
C ASP A 73 -0.46 13.79 -4.62
N VAL A 74 0.21 12.63 -4.61
CA VAL A 74 -0.43 11.33 -4.35
C VAL A 74 -1.03 11.27 -2.95
N LEU A 75 -0.33 11.85 -1.95
CA LEU A 75 -0.87 11.97 -0.59
C LEU A 75 -2.15 12.82 -0.57
N GLY A 76 -2.22 13.89 -1.36
CA GLY A 76 -3.42 14.70 -1.51
C GLY A 76 -4.59 13.89 -2.05
N GLU A 77 -4.38 13.14 -3.13
CA GLU A 77 -5.38 12.24 -3.72
C GLU A 77 -5.86 11.18 -2.72
N ALA A 78 -4.92 10.57 -1.98
CA ALA A 78 -5.23 9.59 -0.94
C ALA A 78 -6.07 10.21 0.18
N CYS A 79 -5.74 11.42 0.62
CA CYS A 79 -6.50 12.11 1.66
C CYS A 79 -7.91 12.52 1.22
N GLU A 80 -8.09 12.89 -0.05
CA GLU A 80 -9.42 13.13 -0.62
C GLU A 80 -10.24 11.83 -0.68
N ALA A 81 -9.63 10.72 -1.10
CA ALA A 81 -10.29 9.42 -1.18
C ALA A 81 -10.70 8.86 0.18
N PHE A 82 -9.90 9.09 1.23
CA PHE A 82 -10.14 8.61 2.60
C PHE A 82 -10.77 9.65 3.53
N ASP A 83 -11.21 10.79 3.01
CA ASP A 83 -11.84 11.87 3.79
C ASP A 83 -10.99 12.34 4.99
N CYS A 84 -9.67 12.50 4.78
CA CYS A 84 -8.73 12.88 5.84
C CYS A 84 -7.91 14.15 5.52
N VAL A 85 -8.34 14.94 4.54
CA VAL A 85 -7.73 16.24 4.17
C VAL A 85 -7.64 17.19 5.38
N ASP A 86 -8.66 17.23 6.23
CA ASP A 86 -8.70 18.10 7.41
C ASP A 86 -7.63 17.74 8.46
N GLU A 87 -7.18 16.50 8.50
CA GLU A 87 -6.14 16.04 9.43
C GLU A 87 -4.72 16.27 8.90
N LEU A 88 -4.56 16.34 7.57
CA LEU A 88 -3.26 16.35 6.90
C LEU A 88 -2.35 17.48 7.40
N GLY A 89 -2.89 18.69 7.55
CA GLY A 89 -2.12 19.85 8.02
C GLY A 89 -1.54 19.65 9.43
N ARG A 90 -2.34 19.11 10.36
CA ARG A 90 -1.89 18.81 11.73
C ARG A 90 -0.81 17.73 11.72
N LYS A 91 -1.02 16.66 10.97
CA LYS A 91 -0.08 15.53 10.86
C LYS A 91 1.24 15.96 10.25
N PHE A 92 1.20 16.86 9.27
CA PHE A 92 2.39 17.44 8.64
C PHE A 92 3.22 18.26 9.63
N VAL A 93 2.57 19.13 10.41
CA VAL A 93 3.24 19.93 11.45
C VAL A 93 3.84 19.06 12.55
N ASN A 94 3.15 17.98 12.93
CA ASN A 94 3.64 17.03 13.93
C ASN A 94 4.75 16.11 13.42
N GLY A 95 5.01 16.09 12.10
CA GLY A 95 5.96 15.16 11.49
C GLY A 95 5.49 13.69 11.55
N GLU A 96 4.18 13.45 11.44
CA GLU A 96 3.59 12.10 11.37
C GLU A 96 3.81 11.45 10.00
N TRP A 97 5.07 11.37 9.56
CA TRP A 97 5.44 10.92 8.22
C TRP A 97 5.13 9.45 7.95
N GLU A 98 5.19 8.60 8.97
CA GLU A 98 4.84 7.18 8.85
C GLU A 98 3.34 7.01 8.53
N TRP A 99 2.48 7.83 9.14
CA TRP A 99 1.06 7.84 8.80
C TRP A 99 0.83 8.25 7.35
N MET A 100 1.58 9.24 6.84
CA MET A 100 1.45 9.69 5.45
C MET A 100 1.93 8.63 4.46
N ASP A 101 3.06 7.98 4.76
CA ASP A 101 3.61 6.86 3.97
C ASP A 101 2.61 5.70 3.90
N VAL A 102 2.05 5.30 5.05
CA VAL A 102 0.99 4.28 5.14
C VAL A 102 -0.26 4.70 4.37
N THR A 103 -0.68 5.96 4.46
CA THR A 103 -1.86 6.48 3.75
C THR A 103 -1.71 6.35 2.23
N ILE A 104 -0.54 6.70 1.69
CA ILE A 104 -0.23 6.52 0.26
C ILE A 104 -0.26 5.04 -0.12
N ARG A 105 0.35 4.16 0.69
CA ARG A 105 0.40 2.72 0.42
C ARG A 105 -0.99 2.07 0.40
N CYS A 106 -1.82 2.39 1.38
CA CYS A 106 -3.22 1.94 1.43
C CYS A 106 -4.00 2.43 0.20
N TYR A 107 -3.79 3.67 -0.22
CA TYR A 107 -4.47 4.24 -1.40
C TYR A 107 -4.08 3.54 -2.70
N LEU A 108 -2.80 3.22 -2.88
CA LEU A 108 -2.27 2.58 -4.09
C LEU A 108 -2.39 1.05 -4.10
N LEU A 109 -2.84 0.42 -3.00
CA LEU A 109 -2.87 -1.04 -2.88
C LEU A 109 -3.68 -1.72 -3.99
N GLY A 110 -4.88 -1.22 -4.31
CA GLY A 110 -5.73 -1.82 -5.34
C GLY A 110 -5.10 -1.76 -6.74
N GLU A 111 -4.40 -0.66 -7.06
CA GLU A 111 -3.64 -0.53 -8.30
C GLU A 111 -2.47 -1.51 -8.34
N ALA A 112 -1.72 -1.63 -7.23
CA ALA A 112 -0.62 -2.58 -7.11
C ALA A 112 -1.07 -4.05 -7.23
N ILE A 113 -2.21 -4.43 -6.63
CA ILE A 113 -2.79 -5.78 -6.77
C ILE A 113 -3.14 -6.05 -8.24
N SER A 114 -3.79 -5.09 -8.91
CA SER A 114 -4.13 -5.22 -10.34
C SER A 114 -2.89 -5.43 -11.21
N MET A 115 -1.82 -4.68 -10.95
CA MET A 115 -0.54 -4.83 -11.64
C MET A 115 0.11 -6.20 -11.37
N PHE A 116 0.10 -6.65 -10.11
CA PHE A 116 0.59 -7.97 -9.73
C PHE A 116 -0.19 -9.08 -10.46
N MET A 117 -1.51 -9.03 -10.43
CA MET A 117 -2.36 -10.02 -11.09
C MET A 117 -2.13 -10.05 -12.61
N GLN A 118 -2.03 -8.89 -13.25
CA GLN A 118 -1.69 -8.80 -14.67
C GLN A 118 -0.30 -9.41 -14.97
N LYS A 119 0.70 -9.13 -14.13
CA LYS A 119 2.07 -9.66 -14.29
C LYS A 119 2.10 -11.20 -14.19
N HIS A 120 1.23 -11.79 -13.38
CA HIS A 120 1.18 -13.24 -13.14
C HIS A 120 0.05 -13.98 -13.88
N ASN A 121 -0.70 -13.29 -14.73
CA ASN A 121 -1.84 -13.81 -15.50
C ASN A 121 -2.95 -14.40 -14.60
N LEU A 122 -3.35 -13.66 -13.57
CA LEU A 122 -4.42 -14.01 -12.62
C LEU A 122 -5.76 -13.32 -12.94
N ASN A 123 -5.91 -12.84 -14.16
CA ASN A 123 -7.00 -11.98 -14.65
C ASN A 123 -8.01 -12.70 -15.55
#